data_AF-A0A6I4XLK6-F1
#
_entry.id   AF-A0A6I4XLK6-F1
#
_cell.length_a   1.000
_cell.length_b   1.000
_cell.length_c   1.000
_cell.angle_alpha   90.00
_cell.angle_beta   90.00
_cell.angle_gamma   90.00
#
_symmetry.space_group_name_H-M   'P 1'
#
loop_
_entity.id
_entity.type
_entity.pdbx_description
1 polymer ?
#
loop_
_entity_poly.entity_id
_entity_poly.type
_entity_poly.pdbx_seq_one_letter_code
_entity_poly.pdbx_strand_id
1 'polypeptide(L)'
;TCYTPNSQAELKRLAYRMTWEDAFRAYLNELNQEKPVILCGDLNVAHQKIDLKNWKTNQKNAGFTPEERQKFTELLDSGFTDTFRYFYPEAEGIYSWWSYRFNARKNNAGWRIDYFVVSESLNERLVSAKIHTDILGSDHCPVEVVLDF
;
A
#
# COMPACT_ATOMS: atom_id res chain seq x y z
N THR A 1 6.53 -8.57 -7.31
CA THR A 1 5.44 -8.64 -6.32
C THR A 1 6.01 -8.82 -4.94
N CYS A 2 5.36 -8.30 -3.89
CA CYS A 2 5.82 -8.39 -2.50
C CYS A 2 4.66 -8.66 -1.54
N TYR A 3 4.93 -9.43 -0.49
CA TYR A 3 4.09 -9.49 0.72
C TYR A 3 4.94 -8.98 1.87
N THR A 4 4.74 -7.73 2.24
CA THR A 4 5.61 -7.04 3.19
C THR A 4 5.35 -7.57 4.62
N PRO A 5 6.40 -7.79 5.43
CA PRO A 5 6.23 -8.27 6.80
C PRO A 5 5.29 -7.39 7.64
N ASN A 6 4.26 -7.99 8.22
CA ASN A 6 3.43 -7.30 9.20
C ASN A 6 4.19 -7.05 10.51
N SER A 7 4.02 -5.87 11.12
CA SER A 7 4.65 -5.50 12.41
C SER A 7 4.14 -6.29 13.62
N GLN A 8 3.12 -7.13 13.42
CA GLN A 8 2.44 -7.97 14.40
C GLN A 8 1.71 -7.19 15.51
N ALA A 9 0.87 -7.90 16.26
CA ALA A 9 0.19 -7.37 17.43
C ALA A 9 1.21 -6.79 18.43
N GLU A 10 0.86 -5.67 19.05
CA GLU A 10 1.73 -4.95 19.99
C GLU A 10 3.06 -4.50 19.37
N LEU A 11 3.14 -4.43 18.03
CA LEU A 11 4.31 -3.96 17.28
C LEU A 11 5.58 -4.78 17.53
N LYS A 12 5.44 -6.07 17.88
CA LYS A 12 6.53 -6.99 18.23
C LYS A 12 7.63 -7.09 17.16
N ARG A 13 7.27 -6.86 15.90
CA ARG A 13 8.19 -6.93 14.76
C ARG A 13 8.42 -5.59 14.07
N LEU A 14 8.00 -4.47 14.66
CA LEU A 14 8.18 -3.15 14.04
C LEU A 14 9.67 -2.85 13.75
N ALA A 15 10.58 -3.17 14.67
CA ALA A 15 12.02 -3.00 14.44
C ALA A 15 12.52 -3.78 13.21
N TYR A 16 12.08 -5.03 13.07
CA TYR A 16 12.40 -5.83 11.88
C TYR A 16 11.77 -5.23 10.61
N ARG A 17 10.51 -4.79 10.68
CA ARG A 17 9.82 -4.13 9.56
C ARG A 17 10.59 -2.88 9.10
N MET A 18 11.13 -2.07 10.00
CA MET A 18 11.94 -0.90 9.62
C MET A 18 13.22 -1.28 8.86
N THR A 19 13.94 -2.30 9.33
CA THR A 19 15.14 -2.79 8.62
C THR A 19 14.79 -3.41 7.26
N TRP A 20 13.65 -4.08 7.17
CA TRP A 20 13.14 -4.63 5.92
C TRP A 20 12.83 -3.53 4.91
N GLU A 21 12.14 -2.47 5.32
CA GLU A 21 11.80 -1.35 4.44
C GLU A 21 13.03 -0.68 3.85
N ASP A 22 14.07 -0.44 4.66
CA ASP A 22 15.32 0.16 4.18
C ASP A 22 16.03 -0.73 3.16
N ALA A 23 16.13 -2.03 3.44
CA ALA A 23 16.74 -2.98 2.52
C ALA A 23 15.93 -3.13 1.22
N PHE A 24 14.60 -3.18 1.33
CA PHE A 24 13.72 -3.35 0.17
C PHE A 24 13.70 -2.11 -0.72
N ARG A 25 13.66 -0.90 -0.15
CA ARG A 25 13.80 0.35 -0.92
C ARG A 25 15.15 0.42 -1.64
N ALA A 26 16.25 0.06 -0.98
CA ALA A 26 17.57 0.02 -1.61
C ALA A 26 17.58 -0.93 -2.83
N TYR A 27 17.03 -2.13 -2.68
CA TYR A 27 16.88 -3.09 -3.77
C TYR A 27 16.02 -2.56 -4.93
N LEU A 28 14.89 -1.93 -4.65
CA LEU A 28 14.04 -1.33 -5.69
C LEU A 28 14.76 -0.20 -6.44
N ASN A 29 15.55 0.62 -5.74
CA ASN A 29 16.34 1.68 -6.34
C ASN A 29 17.42 1.13 -7.28
N GLU A 30 18.10 0.05 -6.91
CA GLU A 30 19.07 -0.63 -7.78
C GLU A 30 18.39 -1.14 -9.05
N LEU A 31 17.24 -1.80 -8.93
CA LEU A 31 16.47 -2.24 -10.11
C LEU A 31 16.04 -1.07 -11.00
N ASN A 32 15.58 0.03 -10.39
CA ASN A 32 15.09 1.21 -11.09
C ASN A 32 16.18 1.92 -11.90
N GLN A 33 17.46 1.75 -11.54
CA GLN A 33 18.59 2.25 -12.34
C GLN A 33 18.78 1.45 -13.64
N GLU A 34 18.42 0.17 -13.67
CA GLU A 34 18.54 -0.67 -14.85
C GLU A 34 17.31 -0.55 -15.77
N LYS A 35 16.11 -0.68 -15.18
CA LYS A 35 14.82 -0.61 -15.89
C LYS A 35 13.72 -0.08 -14.98
N PRO A 36 12.68 0.58 -15.53
CA PRO A 36 11.52 0.96 -14.73
C PRO A 36 10.87 -0.25 -14.04
N VAL A 37 10.46 -0.04 -12.79
CA VAL A 37 9.94 -1.06 -11.88
C VAL A 37 8.44 -0.90 -11.70
N ILE A 38 7.74 -2.03 -11.64
CA ILE A 38 6.35 -2.13 -11.21
C ILE A 38 6.32 -3.05 -9.99
N LEU A 39 6.14 -2.47 -8.81
CA LEU A 39 5.91 -3.17 -7.56
C LEU A 39 4.41 -3.34 -7.34
N CYS A 40 3.99 -4.56 -6.98
CA CYS A 40 2.62 -4.83 -6.56
C CYS A 40 2.55 -5.77 -5.37
N GLY A 41 1.45 -5.71 -4.64
CA GLY A 41 1.11 -6.64 -3.56
C GLY A 41 0.65 -5.96 -2.27
N ASP A 42 0.51 -6.76 -1.22
CA ASP A 42 0.17 -6.28 0.12
C ASP A 42 1.42 -5.73 0.81
N LEU A 43 1.46 -4.41 0.95
CA LEU A 43 2.57 -3.69 1.55
C LEU A 43 2.37 -3.47 3.06
N ASN A 44 1.28 -3.99 3.64
CA ASN A 44 1.02 -3.96 5.08
C ASN A 44 1.18 -2.55 5.69
N VAL A 45 0.74 -1.52 4.98
CA VAL A 45 0.72 -0.13 5.45
C VAL A 45 -0.40 0.64 4.74
N ALA A 46 -1.20 1.40 5.48
CA ALA A 46 -2.08 2.43 4.94
C ALA A 46 -1.33 3.78 5.05
N HIS A 47 -1.01 4.43 3.93
CA HIS A 47 -0.09 5.56 3.92
C HIS A 47 -0.67 6.81 4.60
N GLN A 48 -1.84 7.24 4.14
CA GLN A 48 -2.50 8.47 4.56
C GLN A 48 -3.74 8.16 5.40
N LYS A 49 -4.25 9.18 6.10
CA LYS A 49 -5.49 9.05 6.91
C LYS A 49 -6.70 8.63 6.06
N ILE A 50 -6.70 8.98 4.78
CA ILE A 50 -7.74 8.61 3.81
C ILE A 50 -7.67 7.13 3.38
N ASP A 51 -6.55 6.45 3.68
CA ASP A 51 -6.32 5.05 3.31
C ASP A 51 -6.89 4.04 4.33
N LEU A 52 -7.54 4.50 5.40
CA LEU A 52 -8.25 3.62 6.33
C LEU A 52 -9.39 4.35 7.05
N LYS A 53 -10.48 3.63 7.34
CA LYS A 53 -11.68 4.26 7.94
C LYS A 53 -11.43 4.81 9.35
N ASN A 54 -10.78 4.03 10.20
CA ASN A 54 -10.66 4.31 11.63
C ASN A 54 -9.24 4.80 12.00
N TRP A 55 -8.69 5.77 11.25
CA TRP A 55 -7.29 6.19 11.41
C TRP A 55 -6.97 6.67 12.83
N LYS A 56 -7.90 7.39 13.50
CA LYS A 56 -7.68 7.98 14.82
C LYS A 56 -7.26 6.94 15.86
N THR A 57 -7.92 5.78 15.85
CA THR A 57 -7.71 4.70 16.83
C THR A 57 -6.59 3.73 16.44
N ASN A 58 -6.11 3.77 15.20
CA ASN A 58 -5.15 2.81 14.67
C ASN A 58 -3.71 3.33 14.58
N GLN A 59 -3.43 4.57 15.00
CA GLN A 59 -2.09 5.18 14.95
C GLN A 59 -0.99 4.41 15.70
N LYS A 60 -1.37 3.46 16.56
CA LYS A 60 -0.44 2.60 17.33
C LYS A 60 -0.58 1.12 16.98
N ASN A 61 -1.25 0.82 15.86
CA ASN A 61 -1.48 -0.54 15.39
C ASN A 61 -0.64 -0.81 14.15
N ALA A 62 -0.24 -2.06 13.96
CA ALA A 62 0.47 -2.49 12.77
C ALA A 62 -0.33 -2.13 11.51
N GLY A 63 0.38 -1.60 10.51
CA GLY A 63 -0.17 -1.08 9.27
C GLY A 63 -0.49 0.42 9.29
N PHE A 64 -0.42 1.12 10.41
CA PHE A 64 -0.68 2.57 10.48
C PHE A 64 0.18 3.31 11.50
N THR A 65 1.32 2.75 11.92
CA THR A 65 2.23 3.51 12.79
C THR A 65 2.88 4.67 12.03
N PRO A 66 3.31 5.75 12.71
CA PRO A 66 4.07 6.83 12.07
C PRO A 66 5.31 6.31 11.32
N GLU A 67 5.99 5.30 11.87
CA GLU A 67 7.20 4.72 11.29
C GLU A 67 6.93 3.96 9.99
N GLU A 68 5.91 3.09 9.96
CA GLU A 68 5.51 2.38 8.73
C GLU A 68 5.10 3.36 7.62
N ARG A 69 4.31 4.37 7.99
CA ARG A 69 3.86 5.41 7.05
C ARG A 69 5.03 6.24 6.52
N GLN A 70 5.98 6.58 7.39
CA GLN A 70 7.18 7.32 7.00
C GLN A 70 8.05 6.51 6.04
N LYS A 71 8.22 5.20 6.27
CA LYS A 71 8.94 4.33 5.33
C LYS A 71 8.29 4.27 3.95
N PHE A 72 6.96 4.27 3.89
CA PHE A 72 6.26 4.36 2.62
C PHE A 72 6.45 5.72 1.94
N THR A 73 6.41 6.84 2.69
CA THR A 73 6.78 8.16 2.15
C THR A 73 8.19 8.16 1.57
N GLU A 74 9.18 7.62 2.30
CA GLU A 74 10.56 7.54 1.82
C GLU A 74 10.72 6.69 0.55
N LEU A 75 9.88 5.66 0.37
CA LEU A 75 9.83 4.88 -0.88
C LEU A 75 9.28 5.72 -2.05
N LEU A 76 8.18 6.46 -1.84
CA LEU A 76 7.62 7.31 -2.89
C LEU A 76 8.59 8.44 -3.26
N ASP A 77 9.16 9.11 -2.26
CA ASP A 77 10.14 10.19 -2.43
C ASP A 77 11.44 9.71 -3.13
N SER A 78 11.70 8.40 -3.22
CA SER A 78 12.83 7.84 -3.96
C SER A 78 12.55 7.57 -5.44
N GLY A 79 11.55 8.24 -6.02
CA GLY A 79 11.25 8.19 -7.46
C GLY A 79 10.18 7.16 -7.83
N PHE A 80 9.22 6.92 -6.92
CA PHE A 80 8.11 6.00 -7.13
C PHE A 80 6.75 6.66 -6.92
N THR A 81 5.76 6.17 -7.64
CA THR A 81 4.39 6.69 -7.65
C THR A 81 3.41 5.62 -7.18
N ASP A 82 2.60 5.93 -6.15
CA ASP A 82 1.38 5.19 -5.81
C ASP A 82 0.33 5.43 -6.90
N THR A 83 0.10 4.42 -7.74
CA THR A 83 -0.73 4.56 -8.94
C THR A 83 -2.19 4.85 -8.61
N PHE A 84 -2.74 4.32 -7.51
CA PHE A 84 -4.12 4.59 -7.15
C PHE A 84 -4.28 6.05 -6.71
N ARG A 85 -3.33 6.57 -5.93
CA ARG A 85 -3.34 7.97 -5.50
C ARG A 85 -2.96 8.94 -6.60
N TYR A 86 -2.22 8.51 -7.61
CA TYR A 86 -1.98 9.29 -8.83
C TYR A 86 -3.30 9.66 -9.53
N PHE A 87 -4.20 8.69 -9.72
CA PHE A 87 -5.50 8.92 -10.35
C PHE A 87 -6.56 9.49 -9.40
N TYR A 88 -6.48 9.13 -8.13
CA TYR A 88 -7.51 9.44 -7.13
C TYR A 88 -6.89 10.01 -5.85
N PRO A 89 -6.25 11.19 -5.90
CA PRO A 89 -5.49 11.72 -4.77
C PRO A 89 -6.34 11.91 -3.51
N GLU A 90 -7.59 12.34 -3.69
CA GLU A 90 -8.50 12.70 -2.58
C GLU A 90 -9.61 11.67 -2.33
N ALA A 91 -9.62 10.53 -3.04
CA ALA A 91 -10.71 9.56 -2.90
C ALA A 91 -10.67 8.85 -1.54
N GLU A 92 -11.76 8.95 -0.79
CA GLU A 92 -11.94 8.27 0.49
C GLU A 92 -12.84 7.04 0.37
N GLY A 93 -12.74 6.12 1.32
CA GLY A 93 -13.68 5.00 1.43
C GLY A 93 -13.44 3.83 0.45
N ILE A 94 -12.35 3.85 -0.30
CA ILE A 94 -11.96 2.77 -1.22
C ILE A 94 -10.78 2.03 -0.59
N TYR A 95 -11.02 0.78 -0.18
CA TYR A 95 -10.09 -0.03 0.58
C TYR A 95 -9.85 -1.37 -0.12
N SER A 96 -8.74 -2.02 0.21
CA SER A 96 -8.37 -3.32 -0.35
C SER A 96 -8.47 -4.46 0.67
N TRP A 97 -8.51 -4.15 1.97
CA TRP A 97 -8.58 -5.12 3.06
C TRP A 97 -9.65 -4.76 4.09
N TRP A 98 -10.32 -5.79 4.62
CA TRP A 98 -11.25 -5.68 5.75
C TRP A 98 -11.15 -6.90 6.65
N SER A 99 -11.10 -6.69 7.97
CA SER A 99 -11.17 -7.79 8.92
C SER A 99 -12.43 -8.65 8.72
N TYR A 100 -12.31 -9.96 8.81
CA TYR A 100 -13.46 -10.86 8.87
C TYR A 100 -14.35 -10.65 10.12
N ARG A 101 -13.83 -9.97 11.15
CA ARG A 101 -14.57 -9.70 12.38
C ARG A 101 -15.55 -8.54 12.19
N PHE A 102 -16.62 -8.54 12.99
CA PHE A 102 -17.55 -7.42 13.12
C PHE A 102 -18.20 -6.93 11.81
N ASN A 103 -18.30 -7.82 10.80
CA ASN A 103 -18.81 -7.47 9.47
C ASN A 103 -18.08 -6.24 8.87
N ALA A 104 -16.76 -6.12 9.06
CA ALA A 104 -16.02 -4.92 8.68
C ALA A 104 -16.18 -4.58 7.19
N ARG A 105 -16.15 -5.59 6.30
CA ARG A 105 -16.39 -5.38 4.85
C ARG A 105 -17.77 -4.82 4.55
N LYS A 106 -18.81 -5.36 5.19
CA LYS A 106 -20.20 -4.86 5.07
C LYS A 106 -20.33 -3.41 5.55
N ASN A 107 -19.61 -3.04 6.60
CA ASN A 107 -19.62 -1.69 7.18
C ASN A 107 -18.59 -0.75 6.54
N ASN A 108 -17.89 -1.22 5.51
CA ASN A 108 -16.74 -0.58 4.87
C ASN A 108 -15.68 -0.06 5.87
N ALA A 109 -15.42 -0.80 6.95
CA ALA A 109 -14.37 -0.53 7.92
C ALA A 109 -13.05 -1.15 7.47
N GLY A 110 -12.51 -0.62 6.37
CA GLY A 110 -11.35 -1.18 5.67
C GLY A 110 -10.11 -0.31 5.71
N TRP A 111 -9.07 -0.87 5.08
CA TRP A 111 -7.74 -0.32 4.91
C TRP A 111 -7.30 -0.54 3.46
N ARG A 112 -6.60 0.42 2.87
CA ARG A 112 -5.91 0.26 1.59
C ARG A 112 -4.46 -0.08 1.89
N ILE A 113 -4.13 -1.37 1.77
CA ILE A 113 -2.79 -1.90 2.05
C ILE A 113 -2.21 -2.68 0.87
N ASP A 114 -2.99 -2.87 -0.20
CA ASP A 114 -2.57 -3.49 -1.45
C ASP A 114 -2.34 -2.39 -2.49
N TYR A 115 -1.19 -2.43 -3.15
CA TYR A 115 -0.74 -1.35 -4.02
C TYR A 115 -0.25 -1.85 -5.37
N PHE A 116 -0.32 -0.96 -6.35
CA PHE A 116 0.66 -0.86 -7.43
C PHE A 116 1.47 0.42 -7.22
N VAL A 117 2.79 0.27 -7.03
CA VAL A 117 3.77 1.35 -6.93
C VAL A 117 4.72 1.22 -8.12
N VAL A 118 4.84 2.27 -8.93
CA VAL A 118 5.61 2.24 -10.17
C VAL A 118 6.73 3.27 -10.15
N SER A 119 7.79 3.06 -10.93
CA SER A 119 8.77 4.12 -11.19
C SER A 119 8.10 5.35 -11.80
N GLU A 120 8.50 6.55 -11.37
CA GLU A 120 7.97 7.80 -11.90
C GLU A 120 8.12 7.95 -13.43
N SER A 121 9.15 7.33 -14.01
CA SER A 121 9.37 7.29 -15.46
C SER A 121 8.25 6.57 -16.24
N LEU A 122 7.36 5.84 -15.55
CA LEU A 122 6.18 5.20 -16.12
C LEU A 122 4.90 6.04 -15.99
N ASN A 123 4.95 7.23 -15.38
CA ASN A 123 3.74 8.01 -15.11
C ASN A 123 2.97 8.37 -16.38
N GLU A 124 3.66 8.73 -17.47
CA GLU A 124 3.01 9.02 -18.76
C GLU A 124 2.39 7.79 -19.43
N ARG A 125 2.74 6.58 -18.97
CA ARG A 125 2.19 5.31 -19.46
C ARG A 125 1.01 4.83 -18.64
N LEU A 126 0.68 5.47 -17.51
CA LEU A 126 -0.43 5.08 -16.66
C LEU A 126 -1.76 5.39 -17.35
N VAL A 127 -2.60 4.36 -17.54
CA VAL A 127 -3.94 4.49 -18.13
C VAL A 127 -5.03 4.48 -17.06
N SER A 128 -4.94 3.58 -16.09
CA SER A 128 -5.89 3.53 -14.96
C SER A 128 -5.35 2.71 -13.79
N ALA A 129 -5.93 2.89 -12.61
CA ALA A 129 -5.77 2.02 -11.44
C ALA A 129 -7.14 1.71 -10.83
N LYS A 130 -7.37 0.50 -10.31
CA LYS A 130 -8.66 0.08 -9.73
C LYS A 130 -8.49 -0.79 -8.50
N ILE A 131 -9.51 -0.78 -7.65
CA ILE A 131 -9.65 -1.66 -6.49
C ILE A 131 -11.01 -2.36 -6.61
N HIS A 132 -11.01 -3.68 -6.80
CA HIS A 132 -12.18 -4.48 -7.16
C HIS A 132 -12.96 -4.94 -5.92
N THR A 133 -13.54 -3.97 -5.20
CA THR A 133 -14.20 -4.18 -3.88
C THR A 133 -15.36 -5.19 -3.88
N ASP A 134 -15.93 -5.49 -5.04
CA ASP A 134 -17.01 -6.45 -5.26
C ASP A 134 -16.51 -7.91 -5.36
N ILE A 135 -15.23 -8.14 -5.68
CA ILE A 135 -14.66 -9.49 -5.79
C ILE A 135 -14.40 -10.07 -4.41
N LEU A 136 -15.08 -11.18 -4.11
CA LEU A 136 -14.99 -11.90 -2.83
C LEU A 136 -14.03 -13.11 -2.92
N GLY A 137 -13.63 -13.65 -1.77
CA GLY A 137 -12.80 -14.87 -1.67
C GLY A 137 -11.63 -14.74 -0.70
N SER A 138 -11.28 -13.53 -0.32
CA SER A 138 -10.27 -13.18 0.69
C SER A 138 -10.78 -12.04 1.58
N ASP A 139 -10.10 -11.77 2.70
CA ASP A 139 -10.24 -10.53 3.47
C ASP A 139 -9.68 -9.34 2.70
N HIS A 140 -8.86 -9.61 1.68
CA HIS A 140 -8.47 -8.65 0.65
C HIS A 140 -9.39 -8.71 -0.58
N CYS A 141 -9.34 -7.68 -1.42
CA CYS A 141 -9.83 -7.70 -2.80
C CYS A 141 -8.71 -7.37 -3.80
N PRO A 142 -8.83 -7.76 -5.08
CA PRO A 142 -7.81 -7.49 -6.09
C PRO A 142 -7.63 -6.00 -6.36
N VAL A 143 -6.38 -5.60 -6.60
CA VAL A 143 -6.01 -4.28 -7.15
C VAL A 143 -5.48 -4.45 -8.57
N GLU A 144 -5.62 -3.42 -9.39
CA GLU A 144 -5.29 -3.43 -10.82
C GLU A 144 -4.58 -2.13 -11.23
N VAL A 145 -3.64 -2.23 -12.15
CA VAL A 145 -3.10 -1.11 -12.92
C VAL A 145 -3.11 -1.46 -14.41
N VAL A 146 -3.41 -0.48 -15.26
CA VAL A 146 -3.31 -0.57 -16.72
C VAL A 146 -2.24 0.41 -17.20
N LEU A 147 -1.29 -0.09 -18.00
CA LEU A 147 -0.21 0.68 -18.60
C LEU A 147 -0.23 0.52 -20.13
N ASP A 148 0.16 1.57 -20.85
CA ASP A 148 0.37 1.56 -22.30
C ASP A 148 1.87 1.47 -22.64
N PHE A 149 2.26 0.53 -23.51
CA PHE A 149 3.67 0.19 -23.76
C PHE A 149 4.17 0.48 -25.16
#